data_AF-W2LIF1-F1
#
_entry.id   AF-W2LIF1-F1
#
_cell.length_a   1.000
_cell.length_b   1.000
_cell.length_c   1.000
_cell.angle_alpha   90.00
_cell.angle_beta   90.00
_cell.angle_gamma   90.00
#
_symmetry.space_group_name_H-M   'P 1'
#
loop_
_entity.id
_entity.type
_entity.pdbx_description
1 polymer ?
#
loop_
_entity_poly.entity_id
_entity_poly.type
_entity_poly.pdbx_seq_one_letter_code
_entity_poly.pdbx_strand_id
1 'polypeptide(L)' 'INPEGWQKWNGDNNTANVYFKEYKNRGAGAATNKRVAFSGTLQNPVTITEILGSDFNSAWWVDKSFM' A
#
# COMPACT_ATOMS: atom_id res chain seq x y z
N ILE A 1 -3.46 13.82 6.04
CA ILE A 1 -3.09 12.49 6.61
C ILE A 1 -2.55 12.72 8.00
N ASN A 2 -3.12 12.07 9.03
CA ASN A 2 -2.55 12.11 10.38
C ASN A 2 -1.11 11.53 10.32
N PRO A 3 -0.11 12.14 10.98
CA PRO A 3 1.26 11.62 10.97
C PRO A 3 1.41 10.13 11.34
N GLU A 4 0.52 9.58 12.17
CA GLU A 4 0.45 8.15 12.52
C GLU A 4 0.10 7.25 11.31
N GLY A 5 -0.60 7.79 10.32
CA GLY A 5 -0.97 7.15 9.05
C GLY A 5 -2.10 6.13 9.15
N TRP A 6 -1.97 5.16 10.07
CA TRP A 6 -2.90 4.05 10.24
C TRP A 6 -3.43 4.01 11.67
N GLN A 7 -4.65 3.54 11.83
CA GLN A 7 -5.30 3.37 13.13
C GLN A 7 -5.73 1.93 13.35
N LYS A 8 -5.85 1.54 14.62
CA LYS A 8 -6.42 0.26 15.02
C LYS A 8 -7.92 0.21 14.74
N TRP A 9 -8.45 -0.96 14.41
CA TRP A 9 -9.88 -1.16 14.24
C TRP A 9 -10.56 -1.42 15.59
N ASN A 10 -11.60 -0.66 15.94
CA ASN A 10 -12.40 -0.83 17.17
C ASN A 10 -11.60 -0.93 18.49
N GLY A 11 -10.39 -0.36 18.56
CA GLY A 11 -9.53 -0.46 19.74
C GLY A 11 -8.91 -1.85 19.98
N ASP A 12 -9.10 -2.80 19.06
CA ASP A 12 -8.43 -4.11 19.07
C ASP A 12 -7.00 -4.00 18.49
N ASN A 13 -6.12 -4.86 18.95
CA ASN A 13 -4.66 -4.68 18.89
C ASN A 13 -3.95 -5.69 17.99
N ASN A 14 -4.65 -6.57 17.26
CA ASN A 14 -3.95 -7.54 16.43
C ASN A 14 -3.39 -6.93 15.14
N THR A 15 -2.31 -6.17 15.28
CA THR A 15 -1.54 -5.60 14.17
C THR A 15 -0.33 -6.47 13.80
N ALA A 16 -0.21 -7.67 14.37
CA ALA A 16 0.94 -8.54 14.13
C ALA A 16 1.00 -9.05 12.68
N ASN A 17 -0.16 -9.20 12.04
CA ASN A 17 -0.29 -9.82 10.71
C ASN A 17 -0.73 -8.84 9.61
N VAL A 18 -0.71 -7.53 9.87
CA VAL A 18 -1.05 -6.54 8.83
C VAL A 18 0.16 -6.22 7.96
N TYR A 19 -0.09 -5.91 6.68
CA TYR A 19 0.95 -5.54 5.74
C TYR A 19 0.65 -4.16 5.12
N PHE A 20 0.86 -3.12 5.91
CA PHE A 20 0.68 -1.74 5.46
C PHE A 20 2.01 -1.10 5.08
N LYS A 21 2.16 -0.76 3.80
CA LYS A 21 3.38 -0.18 3.27
C LYS A 21 3.13 1.00 2.34
N GLU A 22 3.99 2.00 2.41
CA GLU A 22 3.99 3.19 1.56
C GLU A 22 5.22 3.21 0.63
N TYR A 23 5.07 3.67 -0.61
CA TYR A 23 6.17 3.80 -1.56
C TYR A 23 6.10 5.12 -2.33
N LYS A 24 7.14 5.95 -2.18
CA LYS A 24 7.34 7.22 -2.92
C LYS A 24 6.09 8.13 -3.00
N ASN A 25 5.26 8.14 -1.95
CA ASN A 25 4.14 9.07 -1.80
C ASN A 25 4.63 10.52 -1.82
N ARG A 26 3.80 11.45 -2.28
CA ARG A 26 4.12 12.89 -2.38
C ARG A 26 3.04 13.75 -1.71
N GLY A 27 3.40 15.00 -1.39
CA GLY A 27 2.52 15.98 -0.76
C GLY A 27 2.69 16.06 0.76
N ALA A 28 2.00 17.03 1.39
CA ALA A 28 2.21 17.39 2.80
C ALA A 28 1.95 16.24 3.80
N GLY A 29 1.15 15.25 3.43
CA GLY A 29 0.83 14.08 4.26
C GLY A 29 1.78 12.87 4.10
N ALA A 30 2.74 12.93 3.18
CA ALA A 30 3.56 11.79 2.79
C ALA A 30 4.74 11.52 3.73
N ALA A 31 5.02 12.41 4.69
CA ALA A 31 6.08 12.19 5.67
C ALA A 31 5.77 10.94 6.53
N THR A 32 6.72 10.02 6.61
CA THR A 32 6.58 8.71 7.27
C THR A 32 7.26 8.63 8.63
N ASN A 33 7.96 9.69 9.07
CA ASN A 33 8.78 9.71 10.29
C ASN A 33 7.98 9.58 11.60
N LYS A 34 6.66 9.61 11.55
CA LYS A 34 5.76 9.45 12.71
C LYS A 34 4.75 8.31 12.55
N ARG A 35 4.93 7.44 11.55
CA ARG A 35 4.02 6.33 11.30
C ARG A 35 4.05 5.32 12.44
N VAL A 36 2.91 4.72 12.71
CA VAL A 36 2.78 3.61 13.67
C VAL A 36 3.73 2.47 13.32
N ALA A 37 4.27 1.82 14.36
CA ALA A 37 5.33 0.82 14.22
C ALA A 37 4.94 -0.44 13.42
N PHE A 38 3.63 -0.75 13.29
CA PHE A 38 3.14 -1.87 12.50
C PHE A 38 3.00 -1.58 11.00
N SER A 39 3.37 -0.37 10.56
CA SER A 39 3.42 0.01 9.15
C SER A 39 4.88 0.20 8.70
N GLY A 40 5.12 0.45 7.42
CA GLY A 40 6.47 0.77 6.96
C GLY A 40 6.52 1.30 5.53
N THR A 41 7.73 1.37 4.99
CA THR A 41 7.97 1.77 3.60
C THR A 41 8.47 0.60 2.76
N LEU A 42 8.24 0.67 1.46
CA LEU A 42 8.89 -0.22 0.49
C LEU A 42 10.10 0.45 -0.15
N GLN A 43 11.02 -0.38 -0.65
CA GLN A 43 12.13 0.05 -1.50
C GLN A 43 11.76 0.08 -2.98
N ASN A 44 10.77 -0.71 -3.38
CA ASN A 44 10.25 -0.83 -4.74
C ASN A 44 8.72 -0.84 -4.70
N PRO A 45 8.03 -0.41 -5.77
CA PRO A 45 6.57 -0.57 -5.84
C PRO A 45 6.23 -2.05 -5.97
N VAL A 46 5.04 -2.44 -5.49
CA VAL A 46 4.45 -3.73 -5.84
C VAL A 46 4.06 -3.68 -7.31
N THR A 47 4.53 -4.64 -8.10
CA THR A 47 4.23 -4.67 -9.53
C THR A 47 2.80 -5.14 -9.78
N ILE A 48 2.19 -4.68 -10.87
CA ILE A 48 0.84 -5.14 -11.26
C ILE A 48 0.80 -6.67 -11.47
N THR A 49 1.91 -7.26 -11.92
CA THR A 49 2.06 -8.72 -12.11
C THR A 49 2.06 -9.51 -10.80
N GLU A 50 2.53 -8.93 -9.70
CA GLU A 50 2.45 -9.57 -8.37
C GLU A 50 1.01 -9.66 -7.86
N ILE A 51 0.13 -8.75 -8.29
CA ILE A 51 -1.26 -8.69 -7.83
C ILE A 51 -2.21 -9.41 -8.78
N LEU A 52 -2.04 -9.22 -10.09
CA LEU A 52 -2.99 -9.67 -11.11
C LEU A 52 -2.47 -10.87 -11.94
N GLY A 53 -1.24 -11.33 -11.69
CA GLY A 53 -0.59 -12.38 -12.47
C GLY A 53 0.17 -11.86 -13.69
N SER A 54 1.08 -12.67 -14.23
CA SER A 54 1.91 -12.30 -15.38
C SER A 54 1.15 -12.14 -16.69
N ASP A 55 -0.02 -12.78 -16.80
CA ASP A 55 -0.87 -12.82 -17.99
C ASP A 55 -2.01 -11.78 -17.96
N PHE A 56 -2.06 -10.90 -16.94
CA PHE A 56 -3.13 -9.90 -16.79
C PHE A 56 -3.32 -9.04 -18.06
N ASN A 57 -2.24 -8.72 -18.76
CA ASN A 57 -2.25 -7.98 -20.02
C ASN A 57 -3.06 -8.64 -21.14
N SER A 58 -3.37 -9.94 -21.05
CA SER A 58 -4.18 -10.68 -22.02
C SER A 58 -5.57 -11.01 -21.49
N ALA A 59 -5.90 -10.61 -20.27
CA ALA A 59 -7.18 -10.92 -19.65
C ALA A 59 -8.32 -10.10 -20.26
N TRP A 60 -9.47 -10.74 -20.49
CA TRP A 60 -10.63 -10.14 -21.16
C TRP A 60 -11.26 -8.96 -20.40
N TRP A 61 -10.99 -8.85 -19.10
CA TRP A 61 -11.51 -7.79 -18.22
C TRP A 61 -10.58 -6.57 -18.13
N VAL A 62 -9.41 -6.59 -18.78
CA VAL A 62 -8.47 -5.46 -18.80
C VAL A 62 -8.73 -4.57 -20.02
N ASP A 63 -9.09 -3.31 -19.77
CA ASP A 63 -9.12 -2.27 -20.80
C ASP A 63 -7.73 -1.64 -20.96
N LYS A 64 -7.10 -1.90 -22.09
CA LYS A 64 -5.75 -1.40 -22.42
C LYS A 64 -5.70 0.09 -22.73
N SER A 65 -6.84 0.74 -22.90
CA SER A 65 -6.92 2.19 -23.13
C SER A 65 -6.51 3.01 -21.91
N PHE A 66 -6.46 2.39 -20.73
CA PHE A 66 -6.12 3.02 -19.44
C PHE A 66 -4.84 2.46 -18.81
N MET A 67 -4.02 1.76 -19.60
CA MET A 67 -2.72 1.23 -19.17
C MET A 67 -1.57 2.21 -19.36
#